data_AF-A0A370LC79-F1
#
_entry.id   AF-A0A370LC79-F1
#
_cell.length_a   1.000
_cell.length_b   1.000
_cell.length_c   1.000
_cell.angle_alpha   90.00
_cell.angle_beta   90.00
_cell.angle_gamma   90.00
#
_symmetry.space_group_name_H-M   'P 1'
#
loop_
_entity.id
_entity.type
_entity.pdbx_description
1 polymer ?
#
loop_
_entity_poly.entity_id
_entity_poly.type
_entity_poly.pdbx_seq_one_letter_code
_entity_poly.pdbx_strand_id
1 'polypeptide(L)'
;MSHHLDPDIVKRLRRAQGHLDTVVKMVGAGREVPDVVQQLQAVEKALEKVKMLLIFDHIDHHLFEAAGAQTPEARKSIEGLKALTKYL
;
A
#
# COMPACT_ATOMS: atom_id res chain seq x y z
N MET A 1 0.12 19.78 5.29
CA MET A 1 1.32 19.43 4.48
C MET A 1 0.91 18.24 3.63
N SER A 2 1.03 18.35 2.31
CA SER A 2 0.73 17.26 1.39
C SER A 2 1.63 16.06 1.71
N HIS A 3 1.04 14.95 2.18
CA HIS A 3 1.74 13.72 2.57
C HIS A 3 2.08 12.82 1.36
N HIS A 4 1.91 13.33 0.14
CA HIS A 4 1.68 12.53 -1.05
C HIS A 4 2.76 11.52 -1.45
N LEU A 5 3.96 11.56 -0.86
CA LEU A 5 5.02 10.57 -1.07
C LEU A 5 5.91 10.47 0.18
N ASP A 6 5.35 9.99 1.29
CA ASP A 6 6.10 9.70 2.53
C ASP A 6 7.39 8.90 2.19
N PRO A 7 8.57 9.34 2.67
CA PRO A 7 9.82 8.58 2.57
C PRO A 7 9.67 7.09 2.93
N ASP A 8 8.75 6.72 3.83
CA ASP A 8 8.48 5.34 4.19
C ASP A 8 7.75 4.54 3.10
N ILE A 9 6.88 5.17 2.30
CA ILE A 9 6.31 4.55 1.09
C ILE A 9 7.42 4.25 0.08
N VAL A 10 8.32 5.22 -0.14
CA VAL A 10 9.47 5.04 -1.02
C VAL A 10 10.37 3.90 -0.53
N LYS A 11 10.65 3.81 0.78
CA LYS A 11 11.42 2.70 1.36
C LYS A 11 10.73 1.35 1.14
N ARG A 12 9.39 1.27 1.28
CA ARG A 12 8.63 0.03 1.05
C ARG A 12 8.68 -0.40 -0.42
N LEU A 13 8.49 0.54 -1.35
CA LEU A 13 8.63 0.28 -2.78
C LEU A 13 10.04 -0.20 -3.14
N ARG A 14 11.09 0.43 -2.59
CA ARG A 14 12.49 -0.03 -2.82
C ARG A 14 12.73 -1.45 -2.31
N ARG A 15 12.11 -1.86 -1.19
CA ARG A 15 12.19 -3.25 -0.72
C ARG A 15 11.49 -4.21 -1.68
N ALA A 16 10.29 -3.87 -2.15
CA ALA A 16 9.57 -4.67 -3.14
C ALA A 16 10.35 -4.79 -4.46
N GLN A 17 11.00 -3.70 -4.90
CA GLN A 17 11.88 -3.70 -6.07
C GLN A 17 13.06 -4.68 -5.90
N GLY A 18 13.79 -4.63 -4.79
CA GLY A 18 14.90 -5.57 -4.56
C GLY A 18 14.44 -7.03 -4.43
N HIS A 19 13.22 -7.27 -3.93
CA HIS A 19 12.63 -8.60 -3.93
C HIS A 19 12.28 -9.06 -5.34
N LEU A 20 11.69 -8.19 -6.17
CA LEU A 20 11.41 -8.47 -7.57
C LEU A 20 12.70 -8.78 -8.35
N ASP A 21 13.79 -8.05 -8.11
CA ASP A 21 15.10 -8.35 -8.71
C ASP A 21 15.59 -9.77 -8.37
N THR A 22 15.26 -10.26 -7.17
CA THR A 22 15.56 -11.63 -6.77
C THR A 22 14.72 -12.64 -7.56
N VAL A 23 13.42 -12.36 -7.74
CA VAL A 23 12.53 -13.20 -8.56
C VAL A 23 13.03 -13.28 -10.01
N VAL A 24 13.43 -12.13 -10.59
CA VAL A 24 14.01 -12.08 -11.95
C VAL A 24 15.26 -12.96 -12.05
N LYS A 25 16.15 -12.91 -11.05
CA LYS A 25 17.33 -13.79 -11.00
C LYS A 25 16.95 -15.27 -10.87
N MET A 26 15.91 -15.60 -10.11
CA MET A 26 15.43 -16.99 -9.99
C MET A 26 14.92 -17.53 -11.32
N VAL A 27 14.16 -16.73 -12.07
CA VAL A 27 13.70 -17.09 -13.42
C VAL A 27 14.88 -17.26 -14.36
N GLY A 28 15.82 -16.30 -14.38
CA GLY A 28 17.02 -16.38 -15.22
C GLY A 28 17.94 -17.57 -14.88
N ALA A 29 17.92 -18.04 -13.63
CA ALA A 29 18.65 -19.21 -13.18
C ALA A 29 17.90 -20.54 -13.36
N GLY A 30 16.70 -20.54 -13.96
CA GLY A 30 15.92 -21.75 -14.20
C GLY A 30 15.45 -22.44 -12.92
N ARG A 31 15.15 -21.68 -11.86
CA ARG A 31 14.60 -22.23 -10.61
C ARG A 31 13.24 -22.87 -10.82
N GLU A 32 12.91 -23.83 -9.95
CA GLU A 32 11.62 -24.52 -9.95
C GLU A 32 10.44 -23.54 -9.88
N VAL A 33 9.43 -23.78 -10.71
CA VAL A 33 8.26 -22.89 -10.86
C VAL A 33 7.55 -22.62 -9.52
N PRO A 34 7.33 -23.62 -8.64
CA PRO A 34 6.69 -23.36 -7.34
C PRO A 34 7.46 -22.35 -6.48
N ASP A 35 8.79 -22.40 -6.46
CA ASP A 35 9.63 -21.47 -5.70
C ASP A 35 9.48 -20.04 -6.24
N VAL A 36 9.51 -19.89 -7.58
CA VAL A 36 9.36 -18.59 -8.26
C VAL A 36 7.98 -17.99 -7.96
N VAL A 37 6.92 -18.79 -8.09
CA VAL A 37 5.54 -18.34 -7.83
C VAL A 37 5.37 -17.91 -6.38
N GLN A 38 5.95 -18.65 -5.42
CA GLN A 38 5.89 -18.28 -4.01
C GLN A 38 6.56 -16.92 -3.75
N GLN A 39 7.74 -16.68 -4.34
CA GLN A 39 8.43 -15.40 -4.17
C GLN A 39 7.69 -14.25 -4.86
N LEU A 40 7.10 -14.50 -6.04
CA LEU A 40 6.29 -13.51 -6.72
C LEU A 40 5.05 -13.11 -5.89
N GLN A 41 4.38 -14.07 -5.24
CA GLN A 41 3.26 -13.77 -4.33
C GLN A 41 3.69 -12.89 -3.15
N ALA A 42 4.92 -13.06 -2.65
CA ALA A 42 5.44 -12.21 -1.59
C ALA A 42 5.66 -10.76 -2.07
N VAL A 43 6.12 -10.57 -3.30
CA VAL A 43 6.22 -9.25 -3.94
C VAL A 43 4.83 -8.62 -4.10
N GLU A 44 3.85 -9.37 -4.60
CA GLU A 44 2.47 -8.90 -4.76
C GLU A 44 1.88 -8.40 -3.43
N LYS A 45 2.00 -9.20 -2.36
CA LYS A 45 1.55 -8.80 -1.01
C LYS A 45 2.27 -7.56 -0.48
N ALA A 46 3.54 -7.36 -0.83
CA ALA A 46 4.26 -6.16 -0.45
C ALA A 46 3.72 -4.92 -1.19
N LEU A 47 3.43 -5.04 -2.48
CA LEU A 47 2.85 -3.98 -3.30
C LEU A 47 1.41 -3.66 -2.88
N GLU A 48 0.61 -4.67 -2.57
CA GLU A 48 -0.75 -4.53 -2.05
C GLU A 48 -0.79 -3.66 -0.79
N LYS A 49 0.11 -3.93 0.16
CA LYS A 49 0.24 -3.11 1.38
C LYS A 49 0.61 -1.66 1.07
N VAL A 50 1.48 -1.41 0.09
CA VAL A 50 1.83 -0.04 -0.31
C VAL A 50 0.66 0.68 -0.96
N LYS A 51 -0.03 0.00 -1.89
CA LYS A 51 -1.24 0.49 -2.54
C LYS A 51 -2.31 0.88 -1.51
N MET A 52 -2.55 0.02 -0.53
CA MET A 52 -3.43 0.31 0.59
C MET A 52 -3.04 1.58 1.33
N LEU A 53 -1.78 1.71 1.76
CA LEU A 53 -1.29 2.89 2.48
C LEU A 53 -1.50 4.19 1.68
N LEU A 54 -1.26 4.17 0.36
CA LEU A 54 -1.51 5.31 -0.51
C LEU A 54 -3.00 5.67 -0.60
N ILE A 55 -3.87 4.67 -0.69
CA ILE A 55 -5.32 4.87 -0.70
C ILE A 55 -5.79 5.47 0.64
N PHE A 56 -5.29 4.97 1.77
CA PHE A 56 -5.60 5.53 3.08
C PHE A 56 -5.13 6.98 3.20
N ASP A 57 -3.88 7.27 2.81
CA ASP A 57 -3.35 8.64 2.88
C ASP A 57 -4.20 9.60 2.04
N HIS A 58 -4.59 9.18 0.84
CA HIS A 58 -5.45 9.96 -0.05
C HIS A 58 -6.86 10.17 0.53
N ILE A 59 -7.49 9.11 1.05
CA ILE A 59 -8.80 9.17 1.73
C ILE A 59 -8.71 10.08 2.96
N ASP A 60 -7.68 9.92 3.79
CA ASP A 60 -7.43 10.72 4.99
C ASP A 60 -7.32 12.21 4.65
N HIS A 61 -6.59 12.55 3.59
CA HIS A 61 -6.41 13.93 3.17
C HIS A 61 -7.71 14.52 2.58
N HIS A 62 -8.32 13.84 1.61
CA HIS A 62 -9.44 14.40 0.88
C HIS A 62 -10.78 14.29 1.60
N LEU A 63 -11.04 13.29 2.44
CA LEU A 63 -12.26 13.28 3.27
C LEU A 63 -12.21 14.36 4.35
N PHE A 64 -11.03 14.63 4.93
CA PHE A 64 -10.90 15.70 5.93
C PHE A 64 -11.05 17.08 5.30
N GLU A 65 -10.51 17.29 4.10
CA GLU A 65 -10.63 18.56 3.38
C GLU A 65 -12.01 18.77 2.76
N ALA A 66 -12.56 17.76 2.05
CA ALA A 66 -13.83 17.88 1.34
C ALA A 66 -15.05 17.91 2.27
N ALA A 67 -14.99 17.25 3.43
CA ALA A 67 -16.09 17.29 4.38
C ALA A 67 -16.18 18.63 5.11
N GLY A 68 -15.17 19.51 5.01
CA GLY A 68 -15.08 20.72 5.82
C GLY A 68 -15.53 20.43 7.25
N ALA A 69 -14.99 19.35 7.85
CA ALA A 69 -15.62 18.62 8.96
C ALA A 69 -15.65 19.46 10.24
N GLN A 70 -16.60 20.39 10.28
CA GLN A 70 -16.89 21.27 11.39
C GLN A 70 -17.83 20.59 12.40
N THR A 71 -18.50 19.50 12.01
CA THR A 71 -19.40 18.74 12.88
C THR A 71 -18.78 17.40 13.34
N PRO A 72 -18.99 17.01 14.61
CA PRO A 72 -18.51 15.73 15.15
C PRO A 72 -19.01 14.48 14.40
N GLU A 73 -20.22 14.53 13.83
CA GLU A 73 -20.88 13.40 13.15
C GLU A 73 -20.22 13.08 11.80
N ALA A 74 -19.79 14.12 11.07
CA ALA A 74 -19.04 13.96 9.83
C ALA A 74 -17.68 13.30 10.11
N ARG A 75 -16.97 13.75 11.16
CA ARG A 75 -15.71 13.11 11.58
C ARG A 75 -15.89 11.63 11.91
N LYS A 76 -16.94 11.29 12.67
CA LYS A 76 -17.22 9.90 13.06
C LYS A 76 -17.52 8.99 11.87
N SER A 77 -18.23 9.50 10.87
CA SER A 77 -18.51 8.76 9.63
C SER A 77 -17.25 8.53 8.78
N ILE A 78 -16.37 9.54 8.71
CA ILE A 78 -15.07 9.43 8.02
C ILE A 78 -14.17 8.40 8.72
N GLU A 79 -14.10 8.41 10.05
CA GLU A 79 -13.36 7.41 10.83
C GLU A 79 -13.88 5.98 10.59
N GLY A 80 -15.20 5.80 10.46
CA GLY A 80 -15.80 4.52 10.10
C GLY A 80 -15.34 4.03 8.72
N LEU A 81 -15.33 4.90 7.70
CA LEU A 81 -14.83 4.58 6.36
C LEU A 81 -13.32 4.25 6.35
N LYS A 82 -12.51 4.97 7.14
CA LYS A 82 -11.09 4.63 7.35
C LYS A 82 -10.89 3.28 8.03
N ALA A 83 -11.80 2.87 8.92
CA ALA A 83 -11.71 1.56 9.55
C ALA A 83 -12.01 0.43 8.56
N LEU A 84 -13.00 0.62 7.66
CA LEU A 84 -13.38 -0.38 6.66
C LEU A 84 -12.29 -0.61 5.61
N THR A 85 -11.56 0.43 5.24
CA THR A 85 -10.48 0.34 4.27
C THR A 85 -9.33 -0.56 4.74
N LYS A 86 -9.20 -0.85 6.07
CA LYS A 86 -8.24 -1.83 6.65
C LYS A 86 -8.50 -3.28 6.27
N TYR A 87 -9.65 -3.55 5.66
CA TYR A 87 -10.09 -4.90 5.25
C TYR A 87 -10.14 -5.07 3.73
N LEU A 88 -9.70 -4.07 2.96
CA LEU A 88 -9.48 -4.16 1.51
C LEU A 88 -8.08 -4.69 1.20
#